data_AF-A0A3P3U9V9-F1
#
_entry.id   AF-A0A3P3U9V9-F1
#
_cell.length_a   1.000
_cell.length_b   1.000
_cell.length_c   1.000
_cell.angle_alpha   90.00
_cell.angle_beta   90.00
_cell.angle_gamma   90.00
#
_symmetry.space_group_name_H-M   'P 1'
#
loop_
_entity.id
_entity.type
_entity.pdbx_description
1 polymer ?
#
loop_
_entity_poly.entity_id
_entity_poly.type
_entity_poly.pdbx_seq_one_letter_code
_entity_poly.pdbx_strand_id
1 'polypeptide(L)'
;MAQPIISWYDATHTNEVTAPFDFKIIDAGDLSPIYTFNIWNNKGKAEDVSKMEDCTITTRDMSGGLGNTVGNEVEVVKNNWFHAQVDSLGETDLADPSSAIGKDYSKPIGTTGATTKDFTGALYPTPLKPGAKEILGVNNNGNPVDAAGNYATVSLQAAVPLDAKSGRQQFKIRVSYRYV
;
A
#
# COMPACT_ATOMS: atom_id res chain seq x y z
N MET A 1 -18.61 6.30 -13.68
CA MET A 1 -17.15 6.49 -13.83
C MET A 1 -16.50 5.12 -13.82
N ALA A 2 -15.36 4.92 -14.51
CA ALA A 2 -14.74 3.59 -14.60
C ALA A 2 -14.12 3.18 -13.25
N GLN A 3 -14.04 1.87 -12.97
CA GLN A 3 -13.47 1.37 -11.72
C GLN A 3 -11.99 1.77 -11.56
N PRO A 4 -11.49 1.98 -10.32
CA PRO A 4 -10.08 2.28 -10.06
C PRO A 4 -9.14 1.23 -10.67
N ILE A 5 -8.02 1.69 -11.23
CA ILE A 5 -6.99 0.83 -11.83
C ILE A 5 -5.75 0.88 -10.94
N ILE A 6 -5.59 -0.17 -10.13
CA ILE A 6 -4.55 -0.21 -9.10
C ILE A 6 -3.31 -0.91 -9.61
N SER A 7 -2.16 -0.29 -9.36
CA SER A 7 -0.84 -0.86 -9.66
C SER A 7 0.13 -0.52 -8.53
N TRP A 8 1.11 -1.39 -8.32
CA TRP A 8 2.11 -1.24 -7.27
C TRP A 8 3.46 -1.02 -7.92
N TYR A 9 4.24 -0.07 -7.41
CA TYR A 9 5.58 0.22 -7.90
C TYR A 9 6.58 0.21 -6.77
N ASP A 10 7.85 0.00 -7.12
CA ASP A 10 8.96 0.16 -6.19
C ASP A 10 9.06 1.61 -5.66
N ALA A 11 9.95 1.83 -4.69
CA ALA A 11 10.21 3.13 -4.07
C ALA A 11 10.53 4.25 -5.08
N THR A 12 11.03 3.91 -6.27
CA THR A 12 11.43 4.87 -7.32
C THR A 12 10.33 5.14 -8.34
N HIS A 13 9.17 4.50 -8.22
CA HIS A 13 8.06 4.56 -9.19
C HIS A 13 8.40 3.99 -10.58
N THR A 14 9.51 3.25 -10.69
CA THR A 14 10.05 2.81 -12.00
C THR A 14 9.56 1.41 -12.33
N ASN A 15 9.81 0.45 -11.44
CA ASN A 15 9.45 -0.94 -11.70
C ASN A 15 8.12 -1.27 -11.05
N GLU A 16 7.22 -1.86 -11.84
CA GLU A 16 5.97 -2.39 -11.31
C GLU A 16 6.26 -3.64 -10.46
N VAL A 17 5.70 -3.65 -9.25
CA VAL A 17 5.78 -4.77 -8.32
C VAL A 17 4.66 -5.74 -8.67
N THR A 18 5.04 -6.88 -9.23
CA THR A 18 4.12 -7.96 -9.58
C THR A 18 4.14 -9.05 -8.52
N ALA A 19 3.02 -9.74 -8.34
CA ALA A 19 2.94 -10.87 -7.42
C ALA A 19 3.63 -12.10 -8.04
N PRO A 20 4.35 -12.91 -7.23
CA PRO A 20 4.60 -12.74 -5.80
C PRO A 20 5.77 -11.78 -5.49
N PHE A 21 5.66 -11.02 -4.40
CA PHE A 21 6.78 -10.28 -3.82
C PHE A 21 7.46 -11.12 -2.72
N ASP A 22 8.79 -11.15 -2.72
CA ASP A 22 9.59 -11.95 -1.79
C ASP A 22 10.28 -11.05 -0.74
N PHE A 23 9.82 -11.14 0.51
CA PHE A 23 10.36 -10.42 1.67
C PHE A 23 11.67 -11.02 2.21
N LYS A 24 12.23 -12.04 1.53
CA LYS A 24 13.46 -12.73 1.89
C LYS A 24 13.36 -13.46 3.23
N ILE A 25 14.49 -13.97 3.68
CA ILE A 25 14.62 -14.64 4.97
C ILE A 25 14.81 -13.55 6.02
N ILE A 26 14.03 -13.64 7.09
CA ILE A 26 14.10 -12.76 8.26
C ILE A 26 14.18 -13.69 9.47
N ASP A 27 15.20 -13.49 10.30
CA ASP A 27 15.42 -14.31 11.48
C ASP A 27 14.46 -13.94 12.61
N ALA A 28 14.14 -14.92 13.47
CA ALA A 28 13.26 -14.70 14.60
C ALA A 28 13.92 -13.75 15.62
N GLY A 29 13.17 -12.74 16.06
CA GLY A 29 13.68 -11.67 16.92
C GLY A 29 14.22 -10.45 16.17
N ASP A 30 14.35 -10.53 14.85
CA ASP A 30 14.86 -9.44 14.02
C ASP A 30 13.75 -8.66 13.30
N LEU A 31 14.12 -7.43 12.93
CA LEU A 31 13.35 -6.61 12.00
C LEU A 31 13.82 -6.88 10.57
N SER A 32 12.88 -6.92 9.62
CA SER A 32 13.24 -6.93 8.21
C SER A 32 13.83 -5.59 7.77
N PRO A 33 14.48 -5.53 6.59
CA PRO A 33 14.63 -4.28 5.87
C PRO A 33 13.28 -3.58 5.66
N ILE A 34 13.32 -2.26 5.48
CA ILE A 34 12.13 -1.49 5.11
C ILE A 34 11.88 -1.66 3.62
N TYR A 35 10.65 -2.03 3.26
CA TYR A 35 10.19 -2.16 1.88
C TYR A 35 9.18 -1.06 1.56
N THR A 36 9.56 -0.12 0.71
CA THR A 36 8.70 0.98 0.30
C THR A 36 8.01 0.69 -1.02
N PHE A 37 6.69 0.89 -1.04
CA PHE A 37 5.82 0.68 -2.19
C PHE A 37 5.06 1.95 -2.53
N ASN A 38 4.84 2.14 -3.82
CA ASN A 38 3.98 3.19 -4.34
C ASN A 38 2.71 2.57 -4.91
N ILE A 39 1.59 2.79 -4.22
CA ILE A 39 0.27 2.26 -4.58
C ILE A 39 -0.43 3.31 -5.42
N TRP A 40 -0.51 3.07 -6.71
CA TRP A 40 -1.10 3.99 -7.69
C TRP A 40 -2.55 3.66 -7.99
N ASN A 41 -3.33 4.70 -8.25
CA ASN A 41 -4.59 4.64 -8.99
C ASN A 41 -4.43 5.38 -10.32
N ASN A 42 -4.64 4.67 -11.42
CA ASN A 42 -4.65 5.21 -12.78
C ASN A 42 -3.31 5.77 -13.29
N LYS A 43 -2.17 5.18 -12.92
CA LYS A 43 -0.84 5.67 -13.33
C LYS A 43 -0.68 5.73 -14.86
N GLY A 44 -0.39 6.91 -15.39
CA GLY A 44 -0.01 7.07 -16.80
C GLY A 44 -1.13 6.71 -17.78
N LYS A 45 -2.39 6.96 -17.43
CA LYS A 45 -3.56 6.66 -18.27
C LYS A 45 -4.26 7.94 -18.73
N ALA A 46 -4.85 7.88 -19.91
CA ALA A 46 -5.51 9.00 -20.58
C ALA A 46 -6.95 9.27 -20.11
N GLU A 47 -7.63 8.23 -19.63
CA GLU A 47 -9.02 8.31 -19.19
C GLU A 47 -9.09 8.43 -17.67
N ASP A 48 -10.03 9.22 -17.17
CA ASP A 48 -10.31 9.30 -15.74
C ASP A 48 -11.00 8.02 -15.26
N VAL A 49 -10.60 7.54 -14.09
CA VAL A 49 -11.30 6.49 -13.33
C VAL A 49 -11.71 7.03 -11.96
N SER A 50 -12.61 6.31 -11.29
CA SER A 50 -13.05 6.69 -9.96
C SER A 50 -11.86 6.82 -9.00
N LYS A 51 -11.94 7.80 -8.11
CA LYS A 51 -11.01 7.87 -6.98
C LYS A 51 -11.27 6.70 -6.02
N MET A 52 -10.21 6.30 -5.33
CA MET A 52 -10.32 5.37 -4.21
C MET A 52 -10.62 6.21 -2.96
N GLU A 53 -11.63 5.82 -2.20
CA GLU A 53 -12.04 6.45 -0.94
C GLU A 53 -11.97 5.44 0.21
N ASP A 54 -11.77 5.95 1.43
CA ASP A 54 -11.60 5.15 2.66
C ASP A 54 -10.56 4.03 2.51
N CYS A 55 -9.43 4.39 1.92
CA CYS A 55 -8.37 3.44 1.62
C CYS A 55 -7.71 2.94 2.90
N THR A 56 -7.49 1.62 2.98
CA THR A 56 -6.79 0.96 4.08
C THR A 56 -5.85 -0.13 3.57
N ILE A 57 -4.78 -0.39 4.31
CA ILE A 57 -3.84 -1.50 4.06
C ILE A 57 -3.80 -2.45 5.27
N THR A 58 -3.74 -3.75 4.98
CA THR A 58 -3.62 -4.81 5.99
C THR A 58 -2.97 -6.05 5.39
N THR A 59 -2.67 -7.06 6.22
CA THR A 59 -2.27 -8.40 5.75
C THR A 59 -3.43 -9.39 5.86
N ARG A 60 -3.46 -10.37 4.96
CA ARG A 60 -4.48 -11.44 4.92
C ARG A 60 -3.83 -12.76 4.51
N ASP A 61 -4.42 -13.87 4.89
CA ASP A 61 -3.98 -15.16 4.35
C ASP A 61 -4.30 -15.28 2.85
N MET A 62 -3.84 -16.36 2.21
CA MET A 62 -4.05 -16.58 0.78
C MET A 62 -5.53 -16.73 0.38
N SER A 63 -6.40 -17.12 1.31
CA SER A 63 -7.86 -17.18 1.13
C SER A 63 -8.57 -15.86 1.46
N GLY A 64 -7.82 -14.84 1.92
CA GLY A 64 -8.35 -13.54 2.31
C GLY A 64 -8.85 -13.47 3.75
N GLY A 65 -8.63 -14.52 4.54
CA GLY A 65 -8.97 -14.60 5.96
C GLY A 65 -7.91 -13.98 6.87
N LEU A 66 -8.04 -14.25 8.17
CA LEU A 66 -7.25 -13.68 9.25
C LEU A 66 -6.03 -14.54 9.64
N GLY A 67 -5.74 -15.61 8.90
CA GLY A 67 -4.61 -16.50 9.18
C GLY A 67 -4.73 -17.29 10.49
N ASN A 68 -5.91 -17.38 11.09
CA ASN A 68 -6.18 -18.06 12.35
C ASN A 68 -7.07 -19.30 12.19
N THR A 69 -7.23 -19.81 10.97
CA THR A 69 -7.94 -21.07 10.73
C THR A 69 -7.08 -22.23 11.25
N VAL A 70 -7.65 -23.03 12.17
CA VAL A 70 -6.96 -24.17 12.77
C VAL A 70 -6.44 -25.12 11.70
N GLY A 71 -5.14 -25.44 11.75
CA GLY A 71 -4.45 -26.31 10.80
C GLY A 71 -3.99 -25.62 9.50
N ASN A 72 -4.30 -24.33 9.32
CA ASN A 72 -3.84 -23.49 8.21
C ASN A 72 -3.42 -22.11 8.70
N GLU A 73 -2.86 -22.03 9.91
CA GLU A 73 -2.47 -20.76 10.51
C GLU A 73 -1.33 -20.10 9.73
N VAL A 74 -1.48 -18.79 9.48
CA VAL A 74 -0.44 -17.95 8.88
C VAL A 74 -0.03 -16.93 9.94
N GLU A 75 1.09 -17.19 10.61
CA GLU A 75 1.51 -16.46 11.80
C GLU A 75 1.74 -14.96 11.52
N VAL A 76 2.33 -14.65 10.37
CA VAL A 76 2.58 -13.29 9.91
C VAL A 76 1.32 -12.42 9.87
N VAL A 77 0.16 -13.05 9.61
CA VAL A 77 -1.15 -12.39 9.57
C VAL A 77 -1.78 -12.40 10.95
N LYS A 78 -1.87 -13.59 11.58
CA LYS A 78 -2.63 -13.80 12.82
C LYS A 78 -2.05 -13.01 14.01
N ASN A 79 -0.75 -12.78 13.99
CA ASN A 79 0.01 -12.11 15.05
C ASN A 79 0.46 -10.69 14.65
N ASN A 80 -0.04 -10.14 13.54
CA ASN A 80 0.20 -8.75 13.10
C ASN A 80 1.69 -8.40 12.95
N TRP A 81 2.50 -9.27 12.32
CA TRP A 81 3.96 -9.08 12.28
C TRP A 81 4.42 -7.91 11.42
N PHE A 82 3.59 -7.40 10.52
CA PHE A 82 3.95 -6.29 9.66
C PHE A 82 3.53 -4.96 10.26
N HIS A 83 4.39 -3.96 10.10
CA HIS A 83 4.15 -2.56 10.39
C HIS A 83 4.05 -1.79 9.08
N ALA A 84 3.18 -0.78 9.05
CA ALA A 84 2.94 0.08 7.89
C ALA A 84 2.96 1.56 8.27
N GLN A 85 3.79 2.32 7.56
CA GLN A 85 3.90 3.78 7.64
C GLN A 85 3.50 4.38 6.29
N VAL A 86 2.70 5.44 6.30
CA VAL A 86 2.24 6.16 5.09
C VAL A 86 3.10 7.40 4.89
N ASP A 87 4.18 7.22 4.13
CA ASP A 87 5.19 8.26 3.88
C ASP A 87 4.59 9.47 3.13
N SER A 88 3.59 9.25 2.27
CA SER A 88 2.88 10.32 1.56
C SER A 88 2.02 11.22 2.47
N LEU A 89 1.83 10.84 3.73
CA LEU A 89 1.19 11.66 4.77
C LEU A 89 2.21 12.22 5.78
N GLY A 90 3.51 11.97 5.58
CA GLY A 90 4.58 12.43 6.48
C GLY A 90 4.64 11.66 7.80
N GLU A 91 4.09 10.45 7.86
CA GLU A 91 4.18 9.59 9.05
C GLU A 91 5.64 9.17 9.31
N THR A 92 5.99 9.01 10.59
CA THR A 92 7.32 8.56 11.06
C THR A 92 7.18 7.54 12.19
N ASP A 93 6.17 6.67 12.09
CA ASP A 93 5.68 5.81 13.16
C ASP A 93 5.92 4.31 12.91
N LEU A 94 6.78 3.93 11.95
CA LEU A 94 6.99 2.53 11.57
C LEU A 94 7.42 1.62 12.74
N ALA A 95 8.11 2.16 13.74
CA ALA A 95 8.53 1.42 14.93
C ALA A 95 7.48 1.42 16.06
N ASP A 96 6.39 2.18 15.92
CA ASP A 96 5.33 2.26 16.92
C ASP A 96 4.36 1.06 16.79
N PRO A 97 3.90 0.45 17.89
CA PRO A 97 2.89 -0.60 17.86
C PRO A 97 1.60 -0.25 17.09
N SER A 98 1.24 1.04 17.01
CA SER A 98 0.06 1.52 16.26
C SER A 98 0.20 1.40 14.74
N SER A 99 1.43 1.22 14.23
CA SER A 99 1.66 0.97 12.81
C SER A 99 1.45 -0.50 12.42
N ALA A 100 1.24 -1.41 13.38
CA ALA A 100 1.01 -2.81 13.11
C ALA A 100 -0.22 -3.04 12.21
N ILE A 101 -0.12 -4.02 11.31
CA ILE A 101 -1.17 -4.44 10.40
C ILE A 101 -1.30 -5.97 10.37
N GLY A 102 -2.54 -6.45 10.21
CA GLY A 102 -2.83 -7.86 10.07
C GLY A 102 -4.24 -8.22 10.53
N LYS A 103 -4.36 -9.34 11.24
CA LYS A 103 -5.64 -9.83 11.74
C LYS A 103 -6.44 -8.76 12.49
N ASP A 104 -5.81 -8.08 13.44
CA ASP A 104 -6.52 -7.16 14.34
C ASP A 104 -6.46 -5.69 13.88
N TYR A 105 -5.58 -5.38 12.93
CA TYR A 105 -5.25 -4.01 12.57
C TYR A 105 -5.21 -3.76 11.07
N SER A 106 -5.60 -2.53 10.71
CA SER A 106 -5.47 -1.98 9.36
C SER A 106 -5.06 -0.52 9.46
N LYS A 107 -4.11 -0.10 8.61
CA LYS A 107 -3.66 1.30 8.56
C LYS A 107 -4.43 2.04 7.46
N PRO A 108 -5.02 3.21 7.74
CA PRO A 108 -5.58 4.05 6.67
C PRO A 108 -4.45 4.54 5.77
N ILE A 109 -4.70 4.60 4.45
CA ILE A 109 -3.72 5.10 3.47
C ILE A 109 -4.33 6.23 2.65
N GLY A 110 -3.47 7.09 2.10
CA GLY A 110 -3.85 8.22 1.25
C GLY A 110 -2.63 9.07 0.94
N THR A 111 -2.86 10.23 0.32
CA THR A 111 -1.80 11.19 -0.01
C THR A 111 -2.28 12.61 0.20
N THR A 112 -1.37 13.53 0.52
CA THR A 112 -1.65 14.98 0.47
C THR A 112 -1.11 15.63 -0.80
N GLY A 113 -0.48 14.84 -1.69
CA GLY A 113 0.04 15.29 -2.97
C GLY A 113 -1.06 15.78 -3.92
N ALA A 114 -0.65 16.55 -4.93
CA ALA A 114 -1.56 17.07 -5.95
C ALA A 114 -1.23 16.51 -7.32
N THR A 115 -2.25 16.33 -8.15
CA THR A 115 -2.09 16.05 -9.57
C THR A 115 -2.20 17.35 -10.36
N THR A 116 -1.12 17.69 -11.04
CA THR A 116 -0.89 19.00 -11.66
C THR A 116 -0.90 18.93 -13.18
N LYS A 117 -0.67 17.76 -13.78
CA LYS A 117 -0.70 17.56 -15.23
C LYS A 117 -1.54 16.37 -15.64
N ASP A 118 -2.19 16.53 -16.78
CA ASP A 118 -2.95 15.48 -17.46
C ASP A 118 -2.03 14.45 -18.15
N PHE A 119 -2.62 13.45 -18.81
CA PHE A 119 -1.88 12.44 -19.56
C PHE A 119 -0.96 12.99 -20.67
N THR A 120 -1.35 14.11 -21.29
CA THR A 120 -0.57 14.75 -22.36
C THR A 120 0.58 15.60 -21.81
N GLY A 121 0.61 15.84 -20.50
CA GLY A 121 1.56 16.73 -19.84
C GLY A 121 1.09 18.19 -19.79
N ALA A 122 -0.16 18.48 -20.18
CA ALA A 122 -0.73 19.81 -20.03
C ALA A 122 -1.09 20.05 -18.55
N LEU A 123 -0.90 21.29 -18.08
CA LEU A 123 -1.23 21.67 -16.72
C LEU A 123 -2.74 21.72 -16.50
N TYR A 124 -3.21 21.16 -15.39
CA TYR A 124 -4.55 21.44 -14.89
C TYR A 124 -4.62 22.92 -14.45
N PRO A 125 -5.69 23.66 -14.81
CA PRO A 125 -5.87 25.05 -14.38
C PRO A 125 -5.82 25.21 -12.86
N THR A 126 -6.33 24.20 -12.14
CA THR A 126 -6.23 24.07 -10.69
C THR A 126 -5.70 22.68 -10.36
N PRO A 127 -4.60 22.55 -9.61
CA PRO A 127 -4.11 21.26 -9.15
C PRO A 127 -5.18 20.47 -8.38
N LEU A 128 -5.36 19.22 -8.77
CA LEU A 128 -6.36 18.32 -8.19
C LEU A 128 -5.78 17.69 -6.92
N LYS A 129 -6.51 17.77 -5.81
CA LYS A 129 -6.07 17.26 -4.51
C LYS A 129 -7.06 16.22 -3.98
N PRO A 130 -6.57 15.10 -3.43
CA PRO A 130 -7.41 14.12 -2.75
C PRO A 130 -7.92 14.66 -1.41
N GLY A 131 -9.03 14.10 -0.94
CA GLY A 131 -9.46 14.19 0.44
C GLY A 131 -8.67 13.26 1.37
N ALA A 132 -9.03 13.26 2.64
CA ALA A 132 -8.45 12.34 3.61
C ALA A 132 -8.77 10.88 3.24
N LYS A 133 -7.77 10.00 3.29
CA LYS A 133 -7.87 8.57 2.94
C LYS A 133 -8.27 8.32 1.48
N GLU A 134 -7.94 9.25 0.59
CA GLU A 134 -8.23 9.14 -0.84
C GLU A 134 -6.97 9.03 -1.68
N ILE A 135 -7.13 8.38 -2.84
CA ILE A 135 -6.15 8.34 -3.93
C ILE A 135 -6.89 8.65 -5.23
N LEU A 136 -6.51 9.73 -5.92
CA LEU A 136 -7.19 10.19 -7.12
C LEU A 136 -7.09 9.18 -8.26
N GLY A 137 -8.13 9.11 -9.09
CA GLY A 137 -8.16 8.31 -10.32
C GLY A 137 -8.09 9.17 -11.59
N VAL A 138 -7.75 10.44 -11.47
CA VAL A 138 -7.71 11.37 -12.62
C VAL A 138 -6.58 10.98 -13.58
N ASN A 139 -6.78 11.23 -14.86
CA ASN A 139 -5.78 10.97 -15.87
C ASN A 139 -4.49 11.75 -15.56
N ASN A 140 -3.34 11.17 -15.90
CA ASN A 140 -2.04 11.72 -15.55
C ASN A 140 -0.94 11.12 -16.44
N ASN A 141 0.20 11.79 -16.51
CA ASN A 141 1.36 11.37 -17.29
C ASN A 141 2.22 10.28 -16.62
N GLY A 142 1.84 9.81 -15.42
CA GLY A 142 2.57 8.79 -14.66
C GLY A 142 3.90 9.23 -14.05
N ASN A 143 4.22 10.54 -14.09
CA ASN A 143 5.37 11.13 -13.40
C ASN A 143 5.01 11.39 -11.93
N PRO A 144 5.78 10.89 -10.95
CA PRO A 144 5.45 11.04 -9.53
C PRO A 144 5.37 12.50 -9.06
N VAL A 145 6.17 13.40 -9.63
CA VAL A 145 6.16 14.82 -9.26
C VAL A 145 4.87 15.49 -9.73
N ASP A 146 4.39 15.14 -10.91
CA ASP A 146 3.21 15.74 -11.51
C ASP A 146 1.90 15.12 -11.01
N ALA A 147 1.94 13.85 -10.56
CA ALA A 147 0.78 13.03 -10.25
C ALA A 147 0.75 12.56 -8.78
N ALA A 148 1.25 13.39 -7.86
CA ALA A 148 1.34 13.06 -6.43
C ALA A 148 -0.01 12.82 -5.74
N GLY A 149 -1.12 13.23 -6.37
CA GLY A 149 -2.48 12.92 -5.91
C GLY A 149 -2.96 11.50 -6.29
N ASN A 150 -2.29 10.83 -7.22
CA ASN A 150 -2.68 9.53 -7.79
C ASN A 150 -1.97 8.33 -7.14
N TYR A 151 -1.14 8.53 -6.12
CA TYR A 151 -0.52 7.42 -5.40
C TYR A 151 -0.36 7.71 -3.91
N ALA A 152 -0.33 6.64 -3.12
CA ALA A 152 0.13 6.66 -1.75
C ALA A 152 1.48 5.91 -1.64
N THR A 153 2.43 6.49 -0.91
CA THR A 153 3.72 5.84 -0.62
C THR A 153 3.61 5.21 0.76
N VAL A 154 3.89 3.90 0.83
CA VAL A 154 3.77 3.12 2.06
C VAL A 154 5.05 2.33 2.28
N SER A 155 5.63 2.45 3.46
CA SER A 155 6.77 1.66 3.92
C SER A 155 6.30 0.54 4.84
N LEU A 156 6.75 -0.67 4.55
CA LEU A 156 6.43 -1.89 5.29
C LEU A 156 7.69 -2.47 5.93
N GLN A 157 7.56 -2.94 7.17
CA GLN A 157 8.61 -3.67 7.87
C GLN A 157 8.00 -4.82 8.65
N ALA A 158 8.61 -6.00 8.58
CA ALA A 158 8.23 -7.11 9.44
C ALA A 158 9.01 -7.05 10.75
N ALA A 159 8.32 -7.23 11.87
CA ALA A 159 8.87 -7.50 13.18
C ALA A 159 8.56 -8.96 13.54
N VAL A 160 9.54 -9.83 13.37
CA VAL A 160 9.36 -11.28 13.59
C VAL A 160 9.61 -11.59 15.06
N PRO A 161 8.64 -12.15 15.81
CA PRO A 161 8.82 -12.43 17.23
C PRO A 161 9.82 -13.58 17.44
N LEU A 162 10.44 -13.63 18.62
CA LEU A 162 11.46 -14.62 18.96
C LEU A 162 10.92 -16.07 18.98
N ASP A 163 9.62 -16.23 19.23
CA ASP A 163 8.92 -17.52 19.26
C ASP A 163 8.31 -17.90 17.89
N ALA A 164 8.63 -17.15 16.83
CA ALA A 164 8.19 -17.44 15.47
C ALA A 164 8.61 -18.85 15.02
N LYS A 165 7.67 -19.58 14.39
CA LYS A 165 8.01 -20.87 13.79
C LYS A 165 8.81 -20.65 12.51
N SER A 166 9.89 -21.42 12.35
CA SER A 166 10.63 -21.46 11.10
C SER A 166 9.76 -21.98 9.96
N GLY A 167 9.82 -21.35 8.80
CA GLY A 167 9.15 -21.84 7.60
C GLY A 167 8.73 -20.72 6.67
N ARG A 168 8.40 -21.10 5.43
CA ARG A 168 7.87 -20.16 4.45
C ARG A 168 6.40 -19.87 4.76
N GLN A 169 6.07 -18.60 4.94
CA GLN A 169 4.69 -18.15 5.10
C GLN A 169 4.23 -17.41 3.84
N GLN A 170 3.11 -17.83 3.27
CA GLN A 170 2.47 -17.16 2.15
C GLN A 170 1.27 -16.35 2.64
N PHE A 171 1.21 -15.10 2.22
CA PHE A 171 0.17 -14.16 2.63
C PHE A 171 -0.02 -13.09 1.56
N LYS A 172 -1.04 -12.26 1.75
CA LYS A 172 -1.39 -11.13 0.89
C LYS A 172 -1.23 -9.85 1.68
N ILE A 173 -0.56 -8.86 1.09
CA ILE A 173 -0.81 -7.46 1.43
C ILE A 173 -2.09 -7.06 0.69
N ARG A 174 -3.07 -6.52 1.41
CA ARG A 174 -4.37 -6.13 0.87
C ARG A 174 -4.56 -4.62 1.05
N VAL A 175 -4.87 -3.96 -0.05
CA VAL A 175 -5.48 -2.63 -0.04
C VAL A 175 -6.99 -2.79 -0.19
N SER A 176 -7.77 -2.11 0.65
CA SER A 176 -9.23 -2.08 0.59
C SER A 176 -9.69 -0.63 0.46
N TYR A 177 -10.73 -0.40 -0.34
CA TYR A 177 -11.24 0.92 -0.67
C TYR A 177 -12.70 0.79 -1.13
N ARG A 178 -13.41 1.93 -1.16
CA ARG A 178 -14.64 2.09 -1.93
C ARG A 178 -14.40 3.06 -3.09
N TYR A 179 -15.29 3.05 -4.07
CA TYR A 179 -15.25 4.00 -5.19
C TYR A 179 -16.68 4.34 -5.63
N VAL A 180 -16.84 5.54 -6.20
CA VAL A 180 -18.11 6.08 -6.73
C VAL A 180 -17.94 6.58 -8.15
#